data_AF-A0A1F6GAM3-F1
#
_entry.id   AF-A0A1F6GAM3-F1
#
_cell.length_a   1.000
_cell.length_b   1.000
_cell.length_c   1.000
_cell.angle_alpha   90.00
_cell.angle_beta   90.00
_cell.angle_gamma   90.00
#
_symmetry.space_group_name_H-M   'P 1'
#
loop_
_entity.id
_entity.type
_entity.pdbx_description
1 polymer ?
#
loop_
_entity_poly.entity_id
_entity_poly.type
_entity_poly.pdbx_seq_one_letter_code
_entity_poly.pdbx_strand_id
1 'polypeptide(L)'
;MPIDVTKLNQEQVSWYTSILINTVLADANVASSEVKYIKQVIKVIDDPDARDKLIRSLEDKKLTPLTQPKGLVKRQLGEILTELLEICISDLELERIEEEWAWKVAKVFDFHDMYTRECITWANEGLVAKRLQQTLISKTINDEEFIVPIKALNVEQKKWYVDVIVSTLINEGVKEQYEVDLLKKMLMSSESKDEQLQLRQHVLMKHRPPLKRPPKMPDELLVMIFMEVVQISIRLGEMGYTASQYLKVLADLSRMPTKTYTDVMDWCNRLVAWKQRKKNLLANVRLNTSDEDQEAESRGLLVTHPQCNSIQVRKVKCFICESTEEFSFFQIKANSHKLANNIFNVQAYKEANEGFDLFDYNKVRVCVCPHCYFASIKKGHFKLNDKEKTPKELDDRRFQEQWVGSIEKRAALLGEYRLEIKDIGRSNNTVLNTYELAIQASQELAAQWDSDQWRAQVINLKMHQAEILWGQGRNEEAQAKLQDALTEAERLFVKSKENTTAFRLGRLLLMGALYFTSSDKMGQYYEFFRTFKDERAKGLPNEEQAEFMRYFTEVGNIWDRRELYAKAELDGFHIKKFKRAKKEEE
;
A
#
# COMPACT_ATOMS: atom_id res chain seq x y z
N MET A 1 -16.26 -16.48 -10.10
CA MET A 1 -15.37 -17.63 -10.28
C MET A 1 -14.35 -17.59 -9.16
N PRO A 2 -14.08 -18.74 -8.51
CA PRO A 2 -12.98 -18.86 -7.57
C PRO A 2 -11.64 -18.69 -8.30
N ILE A 3 -10.58 -18.32 -7.59
CA ILE A 3 -9.25 -18.29 -8.18
C ILE A 3 -8.88 -19.68 -8.70
N ASP A 4 -8.25 -19.72 -9.87
CA ASP A 4 -7.72 -20.97 -10.39
C ASP A 4 -6.41 -21.30 -9.65
N VAL A 5 -6.54 -22.06 -8.56
CA VAL A 5 -5.43 -22.47 -7.69
C VAL A 5 -4.33 -23.20 -8.47
N THR A 6 -4.66 -23.81 -9.62
CA THR A 6 -3.66 -24.48 -10.49
C THR A 6 -2.69 -23.51 -11.18
N LYS A 7 -3.01 -22.20 -11.20
CA LYS A 7 -2.15 -21.14 -11.72
C LYS A 7 -1.24 -20.53 -10.66
N LEU A 8 -1.34 -20.98 -9.41
CA LEU A 8 -0.49 -20.55 -8.31
C LEU A 8 0.64 -21.57 -8.12
N ASN A 9 1.84 -21.11 -7.78
CA ASN A 9 2.91 -22.01 -7.35
C ASN A 9 2.67 -22.49 -5.88
N GLN A 10 3.41 -23.50 -5.43
CA GLN A 10 3.19 -24.10 -4.10
C GLN A 10 3.34 -23.10 -2.92
N GLU A 11 4.25 -22.12 -3.03
CA GLU A 11 4.42 -21.07 -2.03
C GLU A 11 3.19 -20.14 -2.00
N GLN A 12 2.70 -19.75 -3.18
CA GLN A 12 1.50 -18.94 -3.35
C GLN A 12 0.24 -19.66 -2.89
N VAL A 13 0.10 -20.96 -3.14
CA VAL A 13 -1.03 -21.77 -2.65
C VAL A 13 -1.01 -21.84 -1.12
N SER A 14 0.15 -22.09 -0.51
CA SER A 14 0.29 -22.12 0.96
C SER A 14 -0.03 -20.77 1.60
N TRP A 15 0.46 -19.68 0.99
CA TRP A 15 0.17 -18.32 1.44
C TRP A 15 -1.32 -17.97 1.29
N TYR A 16 -1.92 -18.27 0.13
CA TYR A 16 -3.34 -18.02 -0.14
C TYR A 16 -4.23 -18.79 0.85
N THR A 17 -3.89 -20.04 1.12
CA THR A 17 -4.56 -20.87 2.13
C THR A 17 -4.45 -20.27 3.54
N SER A 18 -3.30 -19.69 3.89
CA SER A 18 -3.12 -19.00 5.17
C SER A 18 -4.05 -17.80 5.32
N ILE A 19 -4.21 -17.01 4.24
CA ILE A 19 -5.12 -15.86 4.24
C ILE A 19 -6.58 -16.31 4.27
N LEU A 20 -6.96 -17.37 3.54
CA LEU A 20 -8.30 -17.95 3.63
C LEU A 20 -8.66 -18.33 5.07
N ILE A 21 -7.74 -19.01 5.77
CA ILE A 21 -7.91 -19.37 7.18
C ILE A 21 -8.08 -18.11 8.04
N ASN A 22 -7.24 -17.09 7.85
CA ASN A 22 -7.38 -15.85 8.59
C ASN A 22 -8.71 -15.13 8.33
N THR A 23 -9.22 -15.16 7.09
CA THR A 23 -10.52 -14.57 6.73
C THR A 23 -11.65 -15.26 7.48
N VAL A 24 -11.69 -16.60 7.45
CA VAL A 24 -12.72 -17.39 8.14
C VAL A 24 -12.61 -17.29 9.68
N LEU A 25 -11.44 -16.95 10.20
CA LEU A 25 -11.23 -16.72 11.63
C LEU A 25 -11.46 -15.26 12.06
N ALA A 26 -11.78 -14.34 11.14
CA ALA A 26 -11.83 -12.91 11.42
C ALA A 26 -12.98 -12.52 12.38
N ASP A 27 -14.13 -13.16 12.25
CA ASP A 27 -15.36 -12.93 13.05
C ASP A 27 -15.61 -14.03 14.11
N ALA A 28 -14.73 -15.03 14.17
CA ALA A 28 -14.81 -16.23 15.03
C ALA A 28 -16.00 -17.17 14.77
N ASN A 29 -16.86 -16.88 13.78
CA ASN A 29 -18.03 -17.66 13.39
C ASN A 29 -17.72 -18.51 12.15
N VAL A 30 -17.11 -19.67 12.38
CA VAL A 30 -16.67 -20.55 11.29
C VAL A 30 -17.84 -21.41 10.77
N ALA A 31 -18.29 -21.16 9.54
CA ALA A 31 -19.33 -21.95 8.90
C ALA A 31 -18.81 -23.30 8.36
N SER A 32 -19.68 -24.32 8.33
CA SER A 32 -19.35 -25.67 7.86
C SER A 32 -18.89 -25.70 6.39
N SER A 33 -19.45 -24.81 5.58
CA SER A 33 -19.15 -24.60 4.16
C SER A 33 -17.74 -24.07 3.95
N GLU A 34 -17.28 -23.15 4.81
CA GLU A 34 -15.95 -22.54 4.76
C GLU A 34 -14.84 -23.52 5.11
N VAL A 35 -15.04 -24.31 6.18
CA VAL A 35 -14.10 -25.37 6.56
C VAL A 35 -13.95 -26.39 5.44
N LYS A 36 -15.06 -26.74 4.79
CA LYS A 36 -15.05 -27.67 3.65
C LYS A 36 -14.30 -27.08 2.46
N TYR A 37 -14.44 -25.78 2.20
CA TYR A 37 -13.72 -25.08 1.14
C TYR A 37 -12.21 -25.06 1.43
N ILE A 38 -11.79 -24.61 2.62
CA ILE A 38 -10.38 -24.58 3.03
C ILE A 38 -9.75 -25.97 2.93
N LYS A 39 -10.45 -27.03 3.38
CA LYS A 39 -9.97 -28.42 3.26
C LYS A 39 -9.79 -28.88 1.81
N GLN A 40 -10.52 -28.32 0.85
CA GLN A 40 -10.28 -28.61 -0.57
C GLN A 40 -9.02 -27.92 -1.09
N VAL A 41 -8.78 -26.67 -0.69
CA VAL A 41 -7.57 -25.92 -1.09
C VAL A 41 -6.32 -26.54 -0.47
N ILE A 42 -6.36 -26.93 0.82
CA ILE A 42 -5.25 -27.61 1.52
C ILE A 42 -4.80 -28.89 0.80
N LYS A 43 -5.70 -29.61 0.13
CA LYS A 43 -5.36 -30.86 -0.59
C LYS A 43 -4.46 -30.63 -1.81
N VAL A 44 -4.40 -29.40 -2.31
CA VAL A 44 -3.56 -29.02 -3.47
C VAL A 44 -2.11 -28.77 -3.05
N ILE A 45 -1.83 -28.66 -1.75
CA ILE A 45 -0.49 -28.44 -1.21
C ILE A 45 0.27 -29.77 -1.20
N ASP A 46 1.40 -29.79 -1.91
CA ASP A 46 2.24 -30.99 -2.02
C ASP A 46 3.02 -31.28 -0.74
N ASP A 47 3.49 -30.23 -0.05
CA ASP A 47 4.27 -30.32 1.17
C ASP A 47 3.41 -30.77 2.37
N PRO A 48 3.67 -31.97 2.94
CA PRO A 48 2.96 -32.47 4.10
C PRO A 48 3.12 -31.59 5.34
N ASP A 49 4.30 -31.02 5.56
CA ASP A 49 4.58 -30.23 6.76
C ASP A 49 3.85 -28.88 6.72
N ALA A 50 3.83 -28.23 5.55
CA ALA A 50 3.02 -27.02 5.34
C ALA A 50 1.53 -27.28 5.51
N ARG A 51 1.02 -28.41 5.00
CA ARG A 51 -0.38 -28.83 5.18
C ARG A 51 -0.72 -29.04 6.64
N ASP A 52 0.09 -29.79 7.39
CA ASP A 52 -0.15 -30.05 8.81
C ASP A 52 -0.14 -28.76 9.63
N LYS A 53 0.76 -27.83 9.29
CA LYS A 53 0.81 -26.50 9.91
C LYS A 53 -0.46 -25.69 9.66
N LEU A 54 -1.00 -25.71 8.43
CA LEU A 54 -2.22 -24.99 8.08
C LEU A 54 -3.46 -25.60 8.74
N ILE A 55 -3.54 -26.93 8.81
CA ILE A 55 -4.60 -27.63 9.54
C ILE A 55 -4.56 -27.26 11.02
N ARG A 56 -3.38 -27.30 11.65
CA ARG A 56 -3.22 -26.87 13.05
C ARG A 56 -3.60 -25.40 13.25
N SER A 57 -3.21 -24.49 12.35
CA SER A 57 -3.63 -23.09 12.46
C SER A 57 -5.15 -22.91 12.45
N LEU A 58 -5.87 -23.71 11.66
CA LEU A 58 -7.33 -23.72 11.62
C LEU A 58 -7.93 -24.29 12.92
N GLU A 59 -7.34 -25.36 13.47
CA GLU A 59 -7.77 -25.99 14.73
C GLU A 59 -7.48 -25.12 15.96
N ASP A 60 -6.28 -24.52 16.02
CA ASP A 60 -5.79 -23.68 17.11
C ASP A 60 -6.35 -22.24 17.04
N LYS A 61 -7.15 -21.92 16.01
CA LYS A 61 -7.68 -20.58 15.71
C LYS A 61 -6.60 -19.49 15.73
N LYS A 62 -5.40 -19.81 15.22
CA LYS A 62 -4.24 -18.93 15.28
C LYS A 62 -4.06 -18.16 13.98
N LEU A 63 -4.17 -16.85 14.05
CA LEU A 63 -3.93 -15.95 12.93
C LEU A 63 -2.45 -15.98 12.51
N THR A 64 -2.21 -16.07 11.20
CA THR A 64 -0.88 -15.92 10.60
C THR A 64 -0.60 -14.46 10.23
N PRO A 65 0.65 -13.98 10.31
CA PRO A 65 0.99 -12.63 9.89
C PRO A 65 0.61 -12.38 8.43
N LEU A 66 -0.10 -11.29 8.17
CA LEU A 66 -0.49 -10.90 6.83
C LEU A 66 0.74 -10.31 6.10
N THR A 67 1.19 -10.96 5.02
CA THR A 67 2.34 -10.54 4.22
C THR A 67 1.96 -10.39 2.75
N GLN A 68 2.66 -9.52 2.02
CA GLN A 68 2.45 -9.33 0.59
C GLN A 68 2.99 -10.54 -0.19
N PRO A 69 2.20 -11.11 -1.12
CA PRO A 69 2.62 -12.25 -1.93
C PRO A 69 3.61 -11.79 -3.01
N LYS A 70 4.68 -12.56 -3.22
CA LYS A 70 5.61 -12.31 -4.34
C LYS A 70 5.10 -12.95 -5.63
N GLY A 71 5.27 -12.24 -6.75
CA GLY A 71 5.06 -12.79 -8.09
C GLY A 71 3.59 -12.99 -8.51
N LEU A 72 2.63 -12.35 -7.85
CA LEU A 72 1.24 -12.30 -8.31
C LEU A 72 0.98 -11.03 -9.12
N VAL A 73 0.29 -11.16 -10.25
CA VAL A 73 -0.13 -10.00 -11.06
C VAL A 73 -1.35 -9.32 -10.44
N LYS A 74 -1.54 -8.03 -10.69
CA LYS A 74 -2.65 -7.22 -10.12
C LYS A 74 -4.03 -7.88 -10.23
N ARG A 75 -4.32 -8.53 -11.36
CA ARG A 75 -5.58 -9.23 -11.57
C ARG A 75 -5.77 -10.40 -10.59
N GLN A 76 -4.73 -11.18 -10.32
CA GLN A 76 -4.79 -12.30 -9.38
C GLN A 76 -5.03 -11.79 -7.95
N LEU A 77 -4.43 -10.66 -7.58
CA LEU A 77 -4.71 -10.01 -6.29
C LEU A 77 -6.18 -9.60 -6.17
N GLY A 78 -6.76 -9.05 -7.25
CA GLY A 78 -8.19 -8.70 -7.28
C GLY A 78 -9.10 -9.92 -7.21
N GLU A 79 -8.72 -11.02 -7.88
CA GLU A 79 -9.41 -12.31 -7.80
C GLU A 79 -9.42 -12.84 -6.36
N ILE A 80 -8.27 -12.78 -5.67
CA ILE A 80 -8.16 -13.17 -4.26
C ILE A 80 -9.08 -12.29 -3.39
N LEU A 81 -8.97 -10.97 -3.43
CA LEU A 81 -9.77 -10.10 -2.55
C LEU A 81 -11.28 -10.31 -2.75
N THR A 82 -11.72 -10.40 -4.01
CA THR A 82 -13.15 -10.62 -4.30
C THR A 82 -13.62 -11.99 -3.86
N GLU A 83 -12.76 -13.00 -3.81
CA GLU A 83 -13.08 -14.31 -3.27
C GLU A 83 -13.12 -14.33 -1.75
N LEU A 84 -12.20 -13.64 -1.07
CA LEU A 84 -12.26 -13.49 0.39
C LEU A 84 -13.56 -12.80 0.80
N LEU A 85 -13.98 -11.77 0.07
CA LEU A 85 -15.25 -11.10 0.31
C LEU A 85 -16.47 -12.01 0.04
N GLU A 86 -16.41 -12.90 -0.95
CA GLU A 86 -17.46 -13.90 -1.22
C GLU A 86 -17.62 -14.90 -0.07
N ILE A 87 -16.52 -15.21 0.62
CA ILE A 87 -16.46 -16.05 1.82
C ILE A 87 -17.06 -15.30 3.01
N CYS A 88 -16.66 -14.04 3.23
CA CYS A 88 -17.23 -13.21 4.30
C CYS A 88 -18.76 -13.15 4.21
N ILE A 89 -19.32 -12.94 3.01
CA ILE A 89 -20.78 -12.91 2.85
C ILE A 89 -21.44 -14.29 2.80
N SER A 90 -20.75 -15.38 3.19
CA SER A 90 -21.26 -16.75 3.05
C SER A 90 -22.33 -17.12 4.06
N ASP A 91 -22.27 -16.51 5.25
CA ASP A 91 -23.18 -16.67 6.37
C ASP A 91 -24.37 -15.68 6.36
N LEU A 92 -24.52 -14.90 5.27
CA LEU A 92 -25.55 -13.87 5.09
C LEU A 92 -25.38 -12.63 5.98
N GLU A 93 -24.17 -12.43 6.50
CA GLU A 93 -23.75 -11.21 7.17
C GLU A 93 -22.46 -10.66 6.52
N LEU A 94 -22.10 -9.44 6.89
CA LEU A 94 -20.80 -8.86 6.55
C LEU A 94 -20.48 -7.95 7.73
N GLU A 95 -19.81 -8.53 8.72
CA GLU A 95 -19.54 -7.82 9.94
C GLU A 95 -18.49 -6.72 9.72
N ARG A 96 -18.53 -5.70 10.58
CA ARG A 96 -17.53 -4.62 10.53
C ARG A 96 -16.10 -5.16 10.66
N ILE A 97 -15.90 -6.23 11.42
CA ILE A 97 -14.57 -6.83 11.60
C ILE A 97 -14.04 -7.46 10.31
N GLU A 98 -14.93 -8.03 9.49
CA GLU A 98 -14.61 -8.59 8.18
C GLU A 98 -14.35 -7.50 7.14
N GLU A 99 -15.11 -6.40 7.19
CA GLU A 99 -14.79 -5.21 6.38
C GLU A 99 -13.40 -4.67 6.73
N GLU A 100 -13.11 -4.50 8.02
CA GLU A 100 -11.80 -4.06 8.51
C GLU A 100 -10.68 -5.04 8.13
N TRP A 101 -10.97 -6.34 8.11
CA TRP A 101 -10.07 -7.38 7.61
C TRP A 101 -9.81 -7.24 6.10
N ALA A 102 -10.85 -7.09 5.28
CA ALA A 102 -10.74 -6.87 3.85
C ALA A 102 -9.91 -5.61 3.53
N TRP A 103 -10.07 -4.54 4.32
CA TRP A 103 -9.23 -3.34 4.24
C TRP A 103 -7.76 -3.60 4.56
N LYS A 104 -7.46 -4.44 5.58
CA LYS A 104 -6.07 -4.84 5.90
C LYS A 104 -5.46 -5.62 4.74
N VAL A 105 -6.19 -6.57 4.17
CA VAL A 105 -5.76 -7.34 3.00
C VAL A 105 -5.50 -6.43 1.80
N ALA A 106 -6.43 -5.52 1.50
CA ALA A 106 -6.31 -4.58 0.40
C ALA A 106 -5.08 -3.66 0.53
N LYS A 107 -4.78 -3.18 1.75
CA LYS A 107 -3.56 -2.41 2.01
C LYS A 107 -2.29 -3.22 1.76
N VAL A 108 -2.27 -4.49 2.14
CA VAL A 108 -1.14 -5.38 1.88
C VAL A 108 -0.99 -5.69 0.38
N PHE A 109 -2.08 -5.68 -0.38
CA PHE A 109 -2.05 -5.81 -1.84
C PHE A 109 -1.76 -4.49 -2.56
N ASP A 110 -1.53 -3.41 -1.81
CA ASP A 110 -1.35 -2.05 -2.31
C ASP A 110 -2.51 -1.56 -3.19
N PHE A 111 -3.74 -1.94 -2.85
CA PHE A 111 -4.92 -1.42 -3.54
C PHE A 111 -5.23 0.02 -3.18
N HIS A 112 -5.66 0.76 -4.18
CA HIS A 112 -6.15 2.11 -4.00
C HIS A 112 -7.47 2.10 -3.21
N ASP A 113 -7.63 3.01 -2.25
CA ASP A 113 -8.79 3.04 -1.34
C ASP A 113 -10.14 3.03 -2.08
N MET A 114 -10.24 3.76 -3.19
CA MET A 114 -11.45 3.76 -4.04
C MET A 114 -11.77 2.37 -4.61
N TYR A 115 -10.76 1.61 -5.05
CA TYR A 115 -10.98 0.26 -5.58
C TYR A 115 -11.42 -0.70 -4.46
N THR A 116 -10.83 -0.57 -3.27
CA THR A 116 -11.23 -1.33 -2.09
C THR A 116 -12.70 -1.06 -1.71
N ARG A 117 -13.12 0.21 -1.73
CA ARG A 117 -14.53 0.59 -1.50
C ARG A 117 -15.47 -0.01 -2.55
N GLU A 118 -15.06 0.00 -3.83
CA GLU A 118 -15.83 -0.60 -4.91
C GLU A 118 -15.99 -2.13 -4.73
N CYS A 119 -14.96 -2.82 -4.23
CA CYS A 119 -15.00 -4.24 -3.91
C CYS A 119 -15.95 -4.53 -2.73
N ILE A 120 -15.89 -3.76 -1.64
CA ILE A 120 -16.79 -3.93 -0.48
C ILE A 120 -18.24 -3.60 -0.86
N THR A 121 -18.46 -2.58 -1.70
CA THR A 121 -19.80 -2.27 -2.23
C THR A 121 -20.34 -3.43 -3.06
N TRP A 122 -19.48 -4.04 -3.89
CA TRP A 122 -19.84 -5.24 -4.63
C TRP A 122 -20.16 -6.43 -3.72
N ALA A 123 -19.44 -6.63 -2.61
CA ALA A 123 -19.77 -7.68 -1.64
C ALA A 123 -21.16 -7.46 -1.01
N ASN A 124 -21.46 -6.23 -0.61
CA ASN A 124 -22.77 -5.84 -0.09
C ASN A 124 -23.92 -6.08 -1.09
N GLU A 125 -23.70 -5.85 -2.38
CA GLU A 125 -24.69 -6.19 -3.42
C GLU A 125 -24.94 -7.70 -3.53
N GLY A 126 -23.87 -8.49 -3.40
CA GLY A 126 -23.95 -9.95 -3.33
C GLY A 126 -24.74 -10.42 -2.12
N LEU A 127 -24.49 -9.80 -0.96
CA LEU A 127 -25.21 -10.05 0.27
C LEU A 127 -26.72 -9.80 0.13
N VAL A 128 -27.11 -8.70 -0.52
CA VAL A 128 -28.52 -8.41 -0.84
C VAL A 128 -29.12 -9.51 -1.74
N ALA A 129 -28.37 -9.97 -2.76
CA ALA A 129 -28.84 -11.05 -3.63
C ALA A 129 -29.00 -12.39 -2.89
N LYS A 130 -28.09 -12.72 -1.96
CA LYS A 130 -28.20 -13.92 -1.13
C LYS A 130 -29.34 -13.85 -0.11
N ARG A 131 -29.58 -12.68 0.50
CA ARG A 131 -30.74 -12.45 1.39
C ARG A 131 -32.05 -12.60 0.64
N LEU A 132 -32.14 -12.10 -0.60
CA LEU A 132 -33.30 -12.33 -1.45
C LEU A 132 -33.50 -13.83 -1.73
N GLN A 133 -32.42 -14.58 -1.94
CA GLN A 133 -32.48 -16.04 -2.07
C GLN A 133 -33.13 -16.70 -0.85
N GLN A 134 -32.78 -16.24 0.36
CA GLN A 134 -33.36 -16.72 1.61
C GLN A 134 -34.85 -16.40 1.75
N THR A 135 -35.34 -15.32 1.14
CA THR A 135 -36.80 -15.03 1.15
C THR A 135 -37.60 -15.97 0.25
N LEU A 136 -36.94 -16.63 -0.71
CA LEU A 136 -37.58 -17.53 -1.68
C LEU A 136 -37.59 -19.00 -1.24
N ILE A 137 -36.81 -19.35 -0.21
CA ILE A 137 -36.69 -20.71 0.34
C ILE A 137 -36.88 -20.63 1.86
N SER A 138 -37.82 -21.38 2.45
CA SER A 138 -38.01 -21.30 3.90
C SER A 138 -36.82 -21.90 4.68
N LYS A 139 -36.56 -21.35 5.87
CA LYS A 139 -35.56 -21.88 6.81
C LYS A 139 -35.87 -23.31 7.28
N THR A 140 -37.09 -23.82 7.06
CA THR A 140 -37.46 -25.17 7.54
C THR A 140 -36.91 -26.30 6.68
N ILE A 141 -36.53 -26.01 5.43
CA ILE A 141 -35.96 -27.00 4.49
C ILE A 141 -34.44 -26.88 4.39
N ASN A 142 -33.88 -25.69 4.67
CA ASN A 142 -32.48 -25.41 4.46
C ASN A 142 -31.96 -24.35 5.45
N ASP A 143 -31.09 -24.75 6.37
CA ASP A 143 -30.34 -23.86 7.27
C ASP A 143 -29.22 -23.16 6.48
N GLU A 144 -29.60 -22.30 5.53
CA GLU A 144 -28.71 -21.32 4.89
C GLU A 144 -27.61 -21.92 3.99
N GLU A 145 -27.56 -23.24 3.82
CA GLU A 145 -26.62 -23.89 2.90
C GLU A 145 -27.05 -23.74 1.43
N PHE A 146 -28.32 -23.44 1.14
CA PHE A 146 -28.92 -23.35 -0.20
C PHE A 146 -28.67 -24.57 -1.12
N ILE A 147 -28.31 -25.71 -0.54
CA ILE A 147 -28.09 -26.98 -1.24
C ILE A 147 -29.35 -27.85 -1.20
N VAL A 148 -29.71 -28.48 -2.33
CA VAL A 148 -30.80 -29.46 -2.37
C VAL A 148 -30.48 -30.66 -1.46
N PRO A 149 -31.34 -31.01 -0.48
CA PRO A 149 -31.09 -32.10 0.45
C PRO A 149 -31.34 -33.45 -0.22
N ILE A 150 -30.41 -33.91 -1.07
CA ILE A 150 -30.55 -35.13 -1.89
C ILE A 150 -30.95 -36.36 -1.06
N LYS A 151 -30.48 -36.45 0.20
CA LYS A 151 -30.80 -37.57 1.11
C LYS A 151 -32.26 -37.58 1.59
N ALA A 152 -32.93 -36.43 1.56
CA ALA A 152 -34.34 -36.30 1.93
C ALA A 152 -35.28 -36.60 0.75
N LEU A 153 -34.72 -36.75 -0.46
CA LEU A 153 -35.50 -37.09 -1.66
C LEU A 153 -35.80 -38.58 -1.68
N ASN A 154 -37.03 -38.94 -2.01
CA ASN A 154 -37.36 -40.32 -2.37
C ASN A 154 -36.76 -40.70 -3.75
N VAL A 155 -36.85 -41.97 -4.11
CA VAL A 155 -36.25 -42.51 -5.34
C VAL A 155 -36.72 -41.75 -6.60
N GLU A 156 -38.01 -41.49 -6.73
CA GLU A 156 -38.57 -40.78 -7.89
C GLU A 156 -38.14 -39.30 -7.95
N GLN A 157 -38.17 -38.62 -6.81
CA GLN A 157 -37.75 -37.22 -6.67
C GLN A 157 -36.27 -37.05 -7.00
N LYS A 158 -35.45 -37.97 -6.48
CA LYS A 158 -34.00 -38.00 -6.68
C LYS A 158 -33.65 -38.27 -8.14
N LYS A 159 -34.35 -39.21 -8.78
CA LYS A 159 -34.21 -39.47 -10.22
C LYS A 159 -34.55 -38.23 -11.05
N TRP A 160 -35.69 -37.59 -10.77
CA TRP A 160 -36.11 -36.39 -11.50
C TRP A 160 -35.11 -35.24 -11.31
N TYR A 161 -34.63 -35.02 -10.08
CA TYR A 161 -33.59 -34.03 -9.80
C TYR A 161 -32.30 -34.31 -10.59
N VAL A 162 -31.82 -35.56 -10.62
CA VAL A 162 -30.65 -35.95 -11.40
C VAL A 162 -30.86 -35.70 -12.89
N ASP A 163 -32.02 -36.08 -13.44
CA ASP A 163 -32.37 -35.83 -14.86
C ASP A 163 -32.35 -34.34 -15.19
N VAL A 164 -32.85 -33.48 -14.28
CA VAL A 164 -32.85 -32.02 -14.41
C VAL A 164 -31.41 -31.49 -14.43
N ILE A 165 -30.57 -31.84 -13.44
CA ILE A 165 -29.19 -31.34 -13.36
C ILE A 165 -28.36 -31.81 -14.57
N VAL A 166 -28.48 -33.08 -14.96
CA VAL A 166 -27.79 -33.63 -16.14
C VAL A 166 -28.26 -32.92 -17.42
N SER A 167 -29.57 -32.69 -17.58
CA SER A 167 -30.12 -31.94 -18.71
C SER A 167 -29.59 -30.52 -18.77
N THR A 168 -29.50 -29.83 -17.62
CA THR A 168 -28.94 -28.47 -17.52
C THR A 168 -27.47 -28.46 -17.93
N LEU A 169 -26.65 -29.37 -17.40
CA LEU A 169 -25.22 -29.45 -17.73
C LEU A 169 -24.97 -29.76 -19.21
N ILE A 170 -25.79 -30.62 -19.82
CA ILE A 170 -25.72 -30.89 -21.26
C ILE A 170 -26.13 -29.64 -22.07
N ASN A 171 -27.14 -28.90 -21.61
CA ASN A 171 -27.66 -27.71 -22.28
C ASN A 171 -26.65 -26.54 -22.29
N GLU A 172 -25.97 -26.31 -21.17
CA GLU A 172 -24.91 -25.29 -21.06
C GLU A 172 -23.59 -25.73 -21.72
N GLY A 173 -23.40 -27.05 -21.83
CA GLY A 173 -22.17 -27.67 -22.26
C GLY A 173 -21.14 -27.74 -21.13
N VAL A 174 -20.72 -28.96 -20.80
CA VAL A 174 -19.69 -29.23 -19.79
C VAL A 174 -18.33 -28.74 -20.31
N LYS A 175 -17.75 -27.74 -19.63
CA LYS A 175 -16.50 -27.08 -20.01
C LYS A 175 -15.42 -27.17 -18.93
N GLU A 176 -15.80 -27.26 -17.66
CA GLU A 176 -14.86 -27.18 -16.53
C GLU A 176 -14.85 -28.44 -15.65
N GLN A 177 -13.74 -28.63 -14.94
CA GLN A 177 -13.52 -29.81 -14.09
C GLN A 177 -14.59 -29.98 -13.01
N TYR A 178 -15.07 -28.90 -12.39
CA TYR A 178 -16.12 -29.03 -11.39
C TYR A 178 -17.45 -29.52 -11.99
N GLU A 179 -17.78 -29.17 -13.25
CA GLU A 179 -19.01 -29.64 -13.91
C GLU A 179 -18.91 -31.12 -14.20
N VAL A 180 -17.71 -31.58 -14.58
CA VAL A 180 -17.40 -33.00 -14.70
C VAL A 180 -17.58 -33.71 -13.35
N ASP A 181 -17.12 -33.11 -12.26
CA ASP A 181 -17.23 -33.71 -10.93
C ASP A 181 -18.68 -33.69 -10.39
N LEU A 182 -19.43 -32.62 -10.65
CA LEU A 182 -20.87 -32.54 -10.37
C LEU A 182 -21.62 -33.60 -11.18
N LEU A 183 -21.31 -33.74 -12.47
CA LEU A 183 -21.90 -34.76 -13.33
C LEU A 183 -21.60 -36.16 -12.82
N LYS A 184 -20.34 -36.45 -12.47
CA LYS A 184 -19.95 -37.73 -11.84
C LYS A 184 -20.74 -37.96 -10.55
N LYS A 185 -20.86 -36.94 -9.70
CA LYS A 185 -21.63 -37.02 -8.44
C LYS A 185 -23.10 -37.35 -8.71
N MET A 186 -23.72 -36.72 -9.72
CA MET A 186 -25.12 -36.99 -10.10
C MET A 186 -25.29 -38.37 -10.72
N LEU A 187 -24.35 -38.84 -11.53
CA LEU A 187 -24.35 -40.20 -12.05
C LEU A 187 -24.24 -41.24 -10.92
N MET A 188 -23.38 -40.99 -9.93
CA MET A 188 -23.18 -41.91 -8.81
C MET A 188 -24.31 -41.83 -7.77
N SER A 189 -25.13 -40.79 -7.78
CA SER A 189 -26.23 -40.65 -6.81
C SER A 189 -27.47 -41.47 -7.20
N SER A 190 -27.65 -41.83 -8.48
CA SER A 190 -28.71 -42.73 -8.92
C SER A 190 -28.54 -44.14 -8.34
N GLU A 191 -29.63 -44.72 -7.86
CA GLU A 191 -29.64 -45.98 -7.10
C GLU A 191 -29.59 -47.23 -8.00
N SER A 192 -30.03 -47.11 -9.25
CA SER A 192 -30.06 -48.22 -10.21
C SER A 192 -28.88 -48.18 -11.17
N LYS A 193 -28.16 -49.31 -11.31
CA LYS A 193 -27.08 -49.44 -12.30
C LYS A 193 -27.55 -49.19 -13.73
N ASP A 194 -28.79 -49.54 -14.05
CA ASP A 194 -29.37 -49.32 -15.38
C ASP A 194 -29.62 -47.83 -15.65
N GLU A 195 -30.06 -47.09 -14.63
CA GLU A 195 -30.23 -45.64 -14.73
C GLU A 195 -28.89 -44.93 -14.86
N GLN A 196 -27.87 -45.36 -14.11
CA GLN A 196 -26.51 -44.85 -14.27
C GLN A 196 -25.98 -45.07 -15.70
N LEU A 197 -26.27 -46.24 -16.29
CA LEU A 197 -25.89 -46.54 -17.66
C LEU A 197 -26.63 -45.65 -18.67
N GLN A 198 -27.94 -45.46 -18.50
CA GLN A 198 -28.74 -44.58 -19.35
C GLN A 198 -28.28 -43.12 -19.29
N LEU A 199 -28.03 -42.60 -18.08
CA LEU A 199 -27.51 -41.24 -17.90
C LEU A 199 -26.12 -41.07 -18.52
N ARG A 200 -25.25 -42.08 -18.40
CA ARG A 200 -23.94 -42.07 -19.09
C ARG A 200 -24.10 -42.04 -20.61
N GLN A 201 -25.07 -42.76 -21.16
CA GLN A 201 -25.37 -42.72 -22.59
C GLN A 201 -25.85 -41.33 -23.03
N HIS A 202 -26.73 -40.69 -22.26
CA HIS A 202 -27.17 -39.32 -22.51
C HIS A 202 -26.00 -38.33 -22.55
N VAL A 203 -25.09 -38.42 -21.58
CA VAL A 203 -23.87 -37.61 -21.52
C VAL A 203 -22.97 -37.87 -22.73
N LEU A 204 -22.71 -39.14 -23.06
CA LEU A 204 -21.83 -39.54 -24.17
C LEU A 204 -22.37 -39.05 -25.52
N MET A 205 -23.68 -39.19 -25.73
CA MET A 205 -24.36 -38.79 -26.96
C MET A 205 -24.67 -37.29 -26.99
N LYS A 206 -24.40 -36.55 -25.91
CA LYS A 206 -24.80 -35.14 -25.74
C LYS A 206 -26.30 -34.93 -25.95
N HIS A 207 -27.10 -35.92 -25.58
CA HIS A 207 -28.55 -35.92 -25.71
C HIS A 207 -29.18 -35.71 -24.34
N ARG A 208 -30.08 -34.72 -24.24
CA ARG A 208 -30.77 -34.42 -22.98
C ARG A 208 -31.69 -35.58 -22.56
N PRO A 209 -31.66 -36.00 -21.28
CA PRO A 209 -32.72 -36.81 -20.71
C PRO A 209 -34.10 -36.16 -20.97
N PRO A 210 -35.12 -36.93 -21.34
CA PRO A 210 -36.46 -36.39 -21.53
C PRO A 210 -37.07 -35.99 -20.17
N LEU A 211 -37.20 -34.68 -19.94
CA LEU A 211 -37.80 -34.17 -18.72
C LEU A 211 -39.30 -34.44 -18.68
N LYS A 212 -39.75 -35.05 -17.58
CA LYS A 212 -41.18 -35.26 -17.27
C LYS A 212 -41.61 -34.26 -16.20
N ARG A 213 -42.91 -34.23 -15.90
CA ARG A 213 -43.43 -33.49 -14.75
C ARG A 213 -42.75 -33.99 -13.46
N PRO A 214 -42.45 -33.11 -12.51
CA PRO A 214 -41.88 -33.53 -11.23
C PRO A 214 -42.85 -34.47 -10.50
N PRO A 215 -42.32 -35.47 -9.78
CA PRO A 215 -43.12 -36.23 -8.84
C PRO A 215 -43.62 -35.31 -7.72
N LYS A 216 -44.61 -35.75 -6.93
CA LYS A 216 -45.16 -34.93 -5.84
C LYS A 216 -44.03 -34.51 -4.88
N MET A 217 -43.77 -33.22 -4.79
CA MET A 217 -42.76 -32.63 -3.92
C MET A 217 -43.19 -31.25 -3.42
N PRO A 218 -42.65 -30.76 -2.29
CA PRO A 218 -42.94 -29.43 -1.79
C PRO A 218 -42.54 -28.34 -2.80
N ASP A 219 -43.36 -27.28 -2.92
CA ASP A 219 -43.09 -26.16 -3.83
C ASP A 219 -41.75 -25.48 -3.54
N GLU A 220 -41.39 -25.36 -2.27
CA GLU A 220 -40.10 -24.79 -1.85
C GLU A 220 -38.90 -25.62 -2.34
N LEU A 221 -39.03 -26.95 -2.37
CA LEU A 221 -37.99 -27.84 -2.90
C LEU A 221 -37.86 -27.69 -4.42
N LEU A 222 -38.98 -27.48 -5.14
CA LEU A 222 -38.95 -27.15 -6.57
C LEU A 222 -38.24 -25.84 -6.83
N VAL A 223 -38.51 -24.81 -6.02
CA VAL A 223 -37.82 -23.51 -6.11
C VAL A 223 -36.32 -23.67 -5.86
N MET A 224 -35.91 -24.46 -4.87
CA MET A 224 -34.49 -24.75 -4.62
C MET A 224 -33.80 -25.42 -5.81
N ILE A 225 -34.42 -26.46 -6.37
CA ILE A 225 -33.89 -27.15 -7.56
C ILE A 225 -33.78 -26.16 -8.73
N PHE A 226 -34.80 -25.31 -8.91
CA PHE A 226 -34.81 -24.30 -9.96
C PHE A 226 -33.70 -23.26 -9.77
N MET A 227 -33.44 -22.83 -8.53
CA MET A 227 -32.33 -21.94 -8.20
C MET A 227 -30.96 -22.59 -8.48
N GLU A 228 -30.79 -23.88 -8.18
CA GLU A 228 -29.55 -24.61 -8.50
C GLU A 228 -29.33 -24.67 -10.03
N VAL A 229 -30.40 -24.91 -10.80
CA VAL A 229 -30.36 -24.84 -12.27
C VAL A 229 -29.97 -23.44 -12.75
N VAL A 230 -30.57 -22.39 -12.19
CA VAL A 230 -30.19 -21.00 -12.51
C VAL A 230 -28.70 -20.78 -12.23
N GLN A 231 -28.20 -21.15 -11.05
CA GLN A 231 -26.79 -20.94 -10.68
C GLN A 231 -25.82 -21.64 -11.63
N ILE A 232 -26.16 -22.85 -12.10
CA ILE A 232 -25.41 -23.55 -13.15
C ILE A 232 -25.42 -22.74 -14.44
N SER A 233 -26.61 -22.34 -14.92
CA SER A 233 -26.77 -21.60 -16.18
C SER A 233 -26.15 -20.21 -16.20
N ILE A 234 -26.10 -19.51 -15.07
CA ILE A 234 -25.51 -18.16 -14.97
C ILE A 234 -24.12 -18.15 -14.36
N ARG A 235 -23.41 -19.29 -14.34
CA ARG A 235 -22.06 -19.38 -13.75
C ARG A 235 -21.15 -18.27 -14.27
N LEU A 236 -21.13 -18.08 -15.58
CA LEU A 236 -20.27 -17.10 -16.26
C LEU A 236 -20.78 -15.66 -16.16
N GLY A 237 -21.82 -15.41 -15.35
CA GLY A 237 -22.40 -14.09 -15.14
C GLY A 237 -23.27 -13.61 -16.29
N GLU A 238 -23.78 -14.51 -17.12
CA GLU A 238 -24.65 -14.21 -18.26
C GLU A 238 -25.71 -15.31 -18.35
N MET A 239 -26.93 -14.94 -18.78
CA MET A 239 -27.99 -15.89 -19.11
C MET A 239 -28.18 -15.90 -20.62
N GLY A 240 -27.81 -17.01 -21.27
CA GLY A 240 -28.05 -17.18 -22.70
C GLY A 240 -29.54 -17.40 -23.02
N TYR A 241 -29.92 -17.16 -24.28
CA TYR A 241 -31.29 -17.41 -24.75
C TYR A 241 -31.71 -18.87 -24.53
N THR A 242 -30.85 -19.84 -24.85
CA THR A 242 -31.13 -21.27 -24.66
C THR A 242 -31.35 -21.64 -23.20
N ALA A 243 -30.60 -21.04 -22.28
CA ALA A 243 -30.75 -21.24 -20.84
C ALA A 243 -32.10 -20.67 -20.34
N SER A 244 -32.46 -19.47 -20.79
CA SER A 244 -33.73 -18.82 -20.46
C SER A 244 -34.93 -19.63 -20.96
N GLN A 245 -34.89 -20.13 -22.20
CA GLN A 245 -35.93 -21.00 -22.75
C GLN A 245 -36.06 -22.31 -21.96
N TYR A 246 -34.92 -22.91 -21.60
CA TYR A 246 -34.91 -24.13 -20.80
C TYR A 246 -35.52 -23.93 -19.40
N LEU A 247 -35.16 -22.85 -18.72
CA LEU A 247 -35.77 -22.47 -17.43
C LEU A 247 -37.28 -22.27 -17.56
N LYS A 248 -37.75 -21.64 -18.63
CA LYS A 248 -39.19 -21.46 -18.87
C LYS A 248 -39.92 -22.80 -19.05
N VAL A 249 -39.35 -23.71 -19.85
CA VAL A 249 -39.89 -25.07 -20.03
C VAL A 249 -39.93 -25.83 -18.70
N LEU A 250 -38.87 -25.74 -17.90
CA LEU A 250 -38.79 -26.40 -16.59
C LEU A 250 -39.84 -25.83 -15.61
N ALA A 251 -40.07 -24.52 -15.62
CA ALA A 251 -41.09 -23.88 -14.80
C ALA A 251 -42.51 -24.33 -15.21
N ASP A 252 -42.77 -24.39 -16.51
CA ASP A 252 -44.07 -24.83 -17.05
C ASP A 252 -44.32 -26.33 -16.75
N LEU A 253 -43.29 -27.18 -16.87
CA LEU A 253 -43.36 -28.60 -16.49
C LEU A 253 -43.65 -28.78 -15.00
N SER A 254 -43.08 -27.92 -14.16
CA SER A 254 -43.23 -27.94 -12.71
C SER A 254 -44.51 -27.27 -12.22
N ARG A 255 -45.31 -26.66 -13.11
CA ARG A 255 -46.49 -25.84 -12.78
C ARG A 255 -46.16 -24.74 -11.75
N MET A 256 -44.97 -24.17 -11.85
CA MET A 256 -44.54 -23.11 -10.96
C MET A 256 -45.48 -21.90 -11.11
N PRO A 257 -45.98 -21.31 -10.00
CA PRO A 257 -46.80 -20.11 -10.08
C PRO A 257 -46.05 -18.97 -10.77
N THR A 258 -46.76 -18.19 -11.60
CA THR A 258 -46.15 -17.05 -12.33
C THR A 258 -45.41 -16.09 -11.42
N LYS A 259 -45.97 -15.79 -10.24
CA LYS A 259 -45.32 -14.93 -9.24
C LYS A 259 -43.97 -15.49 -8.79
N THR A 260 -43.94 -16.76 -8.37
CA THR A 260 -42.71 -17.44 -7.95
C THR A 260 -41.66 -17.47 -9.06
N TYR A 261 -42.07 -17.76 -10.30
CA TYR A 261 -41.16 -17.70 -11.45
C TYR A 261 -40.57 -16.30 -11.64
N THR A 262 -41.41 -15.25 -11.60
CA THR A 262 -40.95 -13.85 -11.68
C THR A 262 -39.99 -13.52 -10.56
N ASP A 263 -40.30 -13.88 -9.31
CA ASP A 263 -39.45 -13.60 -8.15
C ASP A 263 -38.07 -14.28 -8.29
N VAL A 264 -38.02 -15.52 -8.78
CA VAL A 264 -36.77 -16.24 -9.05
C VAL A 264 -35.99 -15.62 -10.22
N MET A 265 -36.68 -15.16 -11.27
CA MET A 265 -36.03 -14.48 -12.39
C MET A 265 -35.49 -13.10 -11.99
N ASP A 266 -36.16 -12.37 -11.11
CA ASP A 266 -35.67 -11.10 -10.55
C ASP A 266 -34.43 -11.31 -9.70
N TRP A 267 -34.44 -12.36 -8.84
CA TRP A 267 -33.23 -12.79 -8.13
C TRP A 267 -32.10 -13.16 -9.09
N CYS A 268 -32.40 -13.91 -10.15
CA CYS A 268 -31.43 -14.28 -11.17
C CYS A 268 -30.80 -13.06 -11.85
N ASN A 269 -31.60 -12.07 -12.24
CA ASN A 269 -31.11 -10.85 -12.89
C ASN A 269 -30.16 -10.06 -11.97
N ARG A 270 -30.45 -10.00 -10.66
CA ARG A 270 -29.55 -9.39 -9.66
C ARG A 270 -28.24 -10.16 -9.55
N LEU A 271 -28.31 -11.49 -9.51
CA LEU A 271 -27.15 -12.36 -9.43
C LEU A 271 -26.27 -12.28 -10.70
N VAL A 272 -26.88 -12.15 -11.88
CA VAL A 272 -26.19 -11.86 -13.15
C VAL A 272 -25.47 -10.51 -13.08
N ALA A 273 -26.17 -9.44 -12.70
CA ALA A 273 -25.58 -8.10 -12.60
C ALA A 273 -24.40 -8.06 -11.61
N TRP A 274 -24.55 -8.69 -10.45
CA TRP A 274 -23.50 -8.80 -9.44
C TRP A 274 -22.26 -9.56 -9.98
N LYS A 275 -22.46 -10.67 -10.69
CA LYS A 275 -21.35 -11.41 -11.34
C LYS A 275 -20.68 -10.63 -12.48
N GLN A 276 -21.44 -9.86 -13.26
CA GLN A 276 -20.87 -9.00 -14.31
C GLN A 276 -20.02 -7.88 -13.71
N ARG A 277 -20.48 -7.29 -12.60
CA ARG A 277 -19.70 -6.27 -11.89
C ARG A 277 -18.38 -6.83 -11.37
N LYS A 278 -18.34 -8.08 -10.90
CA LYS A 278 -17.07 -8.77 -10.57
C LYS A 278 -16.10 -8.73 -11.74
N LYS A 279 -16.54 -9.08 -12.97
CA LYS A 279 -15.68 -9.01 -14.18
C LYS A 279 -15.10 -7.61 -14.39
N ASN A 280 -15.93 -6.57 -14.22
CA ASN A 280 -15.48 -5.18 -14.37
C ASN A 280 -14.46 -4.77 -13.29
N LEU A 281 -14.66 -5.19 -12.03
CA LEU A 281 -13.69 -4.95 -10.96
C LEU A 281 -12.34 -5.63 -11.24
N LEU A 282 -12.36 -6.86 -11.74
CA LEU A 282 -11.15 -7.60 -12.08
C LEU A 282 -10.43 -7.04 -13.32
N ALA A 283 -11.17 -6.42 -14.25
CA ALA A 283 -10.58 -5.74 -15.39
C ALA A 283 -9.93 -4.40 -15.02
N ASN A 284 -10.42 -3.75 -13.95
CA ASN A 284 -10.03 -2.40 -13.54
C ASN A 284 -9.35 -2.37 -12.17
N VAL A 285 -8.53 -3.37 -11.84
CA VAL A 285 -7.76 -3.37 -10.57
C VAL A 285 -6.88 -2.12 -10.50
N ARG A 286 -7.02 -1.35 -9.42
CA ARG A 286 -6.21 -0.14 -9.17
C ARG A 286 -5.29 -0.37 -7.98
N LEU A 287 -4.00 -0.39 -8.25
CA LEU A 287 -2.95 -0.35 -7.24
C LEU A 287 -2.57 1.12 -6.95
N ASN A 288 -1.95 1.41 -5.81
CA ASN A 288 -1.34 2.72 -5.58
C ASN A 288 -0.04 2.88 -6.38
N THR A 289 0.68 1.78 -6.67
CA THR A 289 1.90 1.74 -7.47
C THR A 289 1.65 1.16 -8.88
N SER A 290 2.20 1.78 -9.93
CA SER A 290 2.00 1.32 -11.31
C SER A 290 2.84 0.08 -11.67
N ASP A 291 2.49 -0.65 -12.75
CA ASP A 291 3.30 -1.78 -13.25
C ASP A 291 4.73 -1.30 -13.65
N GLU A 292 4.84 -0.05 -14.13
CA GLU A 292 6.12 0.61 -14.41
C GLU A 292 6.90 0.92 -13.12
N ASP A 293 6.23 1.33 -12.05
CA ASP A 293 6.84 1.50 -10.73
C ASP A 293 7.33 0.15 -10.18
N GLN A 294 6.62 -0.96 -10.40
CA GLN A 294 7.08 -2.29 -9.97
C GLN A 294 8.34 -2.74 -10.74
N GLU A 295 8.38 -2.51 -12.06
CA GLU A 295 9.58 -2.77 -12.86
C GLU A 295 10.75 -1.87 -12.46
N ALA A 296 10.48 -0.59 -12.19
CA ALA A 296 11.47 0.37 -11.71
C ALA A 296 12.00 0.00 -10.32
N GLU A 297 11.16 -0.47 -9.40
CA GLU A 297 11.57 -0.96 -8.08
C GLU A 297 12.48 -2.17 -8.20
N SER A 298 12.15 -3.12 -9.10
CA SER A 298 12.99 -4.29 -9.37
C SER A 298 14.40 -3.94 -9.90
N ARG A 299 14.53 -2.75 -10.52
CA ARG A 299 15.78 -2.18 -11.02
C ARG A 299 16.48 -1.26 -10.02
N GLY A 300 15.95 -1.09 -8.81
CA GLY A 300 16.47 -0.18 -7.79
C GLY A 300 16.32 1.30 -8.13
N LEU A 301 15.38 1.64 -9.02
CA LEU A 301 15.08 3.03 -9.40
C LEU A 301 14.15 3.69 -8.38
N LEU A 302 14.03 5.01 -8.48
CA LEU A 302 13.06 5.78 -7.69
C LEU A 302 11.65 5.52 -8.21
N VAL A 303 10.76 5.09 -7.32
CA VAL A 303 9.35 4.80 -7.62
C VAL A 303 8.45 5.68 -6.77
N THR A 304 7.25 5.97 -7.24
CA THR A 304 6.31 6.77 -6.46
C THR A 304 5.93 6.02 -5.18
N HIS A 305 5.92 6.69 -4.03
CA HIS A 305 5.57 6.07 -2.76
C HIS A 305 4.07 5.73 -2.73
N PRO A 306 3.66 4.51 -2.33
CA PRO A 306 2.26 4.07 -2.41
C PRO A 306 1.30 4.94 -1.61
N GLN A 307 1.76 5.52 -0.50
CA GLN A 307 0.92 6.35 0.38
C GLN A 307 1.02 7.86 0.10
N CYS A 308 1.93 8.31 -0.78
CA CYS A 308 2.12 9.74 -1.03
C CYS A 308 2.75 9.98 -2.41
N ASN A 309 1.94 10.51 -3.34
CA ASN A 309 2.35 10.67 -4.74
C ASN A 309 3.40 11.78 -4.98
N SER A 310 3.67 12.59 -3.95
CA SER A 310 4.72 13.61 -3.92
C SER A 310 6.10 13.09 -3.54
N ILE A 311 6.17 11.87 -3.00
CA ILE A 311 7.41 11.25 -2.54
C ILE A 311 7.76 10.09 -3.47
N GLN A 312 9.04 9.99 -3.78
CA GLN A 312 9.64 8.84 -4.42
C GLN A 312 10.48 8.07 -3.40
N VAL A 313 10.49 6.75 -3.53
CA VAL A 313 11.24 5.84 -2.67
C VAL A 313 12.09 4.90 -3.51
N ARG A 314 13.21 4.45 -2.95
CA ARG A 314 14.01 3.35 -3.47
C ARG A 314 14.68 2.61 -2.33
N LYS A 315 15.09 1.37 -2.59
CA LYS A 315 15.84 0.55 -1.63
C LYS A 315 17.33 0.88 -1.68
N VAL A 316 17.95 0.96 -0.51
CA VAL A 316 19.38 1.18 -0.31
C VAL A 316 19.91 0.29 0.80
N LYS A 317 21.23 0.04 0.82
CA LYS A 317 21.97 -0.65 1.87
C LYS A 317 22.93 0.31 2.58
N CYS A 318 23.50 -0.13 3.70
CA CYS A 318 24.42 0.68 4.49
C CYS A 318 25.89 0.40 4.12
N PHE A 319 26.69 1.44 3.92
CA PHE A 319 28.15 1.30 3.75
C PHE A 319 28.90 1.02 5.07
N ILE A 320 28.31 1.34 6.22
CA ILE A 320 29.03 1.37 7.51
C ILE A 320 29.01 0.03 8.24
N CYS A 321 27.86 -0.64 8.29
CA CYS A 321 27.68 -1.85 9.10
C CYS A 321 27.57 -3.14 8.29
N GLU A 322 27.77 -3.06 6.97
CA GLU A 322 27.73 -4.19 6.02
C GLU A 322 26.46 -5.06 6.07
N SER A 323 25.41 -4.62 6.78
CA SER A 323 24.12 -5.30 6.82
C SER A 323 23.57 -5.47 5.41
N THR A 324 23.10 -6.68 5.11
CA THR A 324 22.45 -7.02 3.85
C THR A 324 21.00 -6.53 3.79
N GLU A 325 20.47 -6.01 4.90
CA GLU A 325 19.11 -5.48 4.97
C GLU A 325 18.97 -4.20 4.14
N GLU A 326 17.99 -4.21 3.24
CA GLU A 326 17.62 -3.04 2.46
C GLU A 326 16.60 -2.18 3.20
N PHE A 327 16.74 -0.86 3.07
CA PHE A 327 15.83 0.11 3.68
C PHE A 327 15.52 1.27 2.72
N SER A 328 14.50 2.06 3.05
CA SER A 328 13.95 3.08 2.18
C SER A 328 14.78 4.37 2.21
N PHE A 329 15.19 4.83 1.03
CA PHE A 329 15.67 6.19 0.80
C PHE A 329 14.56 7.00 0.10
N PHE A 330 14.10 8.06 0.75
CA PHE A 330 13.04 8.91 0.23
C PHE A 330 13.61 10.11 -0.51
N GLN A 331 12.90 10.56 -1.54
CA GLN A 331 13.21 11.76 -2.30
C GLN A 331 11.92 12.46 -2.68
N ILE A 332 11.91 13.79 -2.61
CA ILE A 332 10.76 14.57 -3.09
C ILE A 332 10.70 14.56 -4.62
N LYS A 333 9.50 14.34 -5.17
CA LYS A 333 9.28 14.37 -6.62
C LYS A 333 9.44 15.80 -7.14
N ALA A 334 10.16 15.95 -8.24
CA ALA A 334 10.39 17.24 -8.87
C ALA A 334 9.04 17.92 -9.20
N ASN A 335 8.94 19.22 -8.92
CA ASN A 335 7.73 20.02 -9.15
C ASN A 335 6.47 19.53 -8.42
N SER A 336 6.57 18.71 -7.36
CA SER A 336 5.41 18.32 -6.55
C SER A 336 4.92 19.43 -5.62
N HIS A 337 5.82 20.33 -5.21
CA HIS A 337 5.53 21.39 -4.24
C HIS A 337 5.88 22.77 -4.79
N LYS A 338 5.19 23.80 -4.30
CA LYS A 338 5.58 25.19 -4.55
C LYS A 338 6.84 25.52 -3.76
N LEU A 339 7.82 26.13 -4.42
CA LEU A 339 9.06 26.53 -3.78
C LEU A 339 8.80 27.62 -2.74
N ALA A 340 8.97 27.27 -1.46
CA ALA A 340 8.97 28.21 -0.35
C ALA A 340 10.21 27.97 0.51
N ASN A 341 11.05 28.99 0.63
CA ASN A 341 12.21 28.98 1.51
C ASN A 341 12.00 29.98 2.64
N ASN A 342 12.48 29.64 3.82
CA ASN A 342 12.62 30.60 4.91
C ASN A 342 13.79 31.57 4.61
N ILE A 343 13.96 32.59 5.45
CA ILE A 343 15.00 33.62 5.24
C ILE A 343 16.44 33.06 5.26
N PHE A 344 16.62 31.86 5.82
CA PHE A 344 17.90 31.16 5.89
C PHE A 344 18.11 30.15 4.75
N ASN A 345 17.27 30.17 3.71
CA ASN A 345 17.27 29.23 2.59
C ASN A 345 17.01 27.76 2.99
N VAL A 346 16.30 27.53 4.10
CA VAL A 346 15.75 26.21 4.44
C VAL A 346 14.39 26.06 3.75
N GLN A 347 14.18 24.93 3.09
CA GLN A 347 12.93 24.62 2.38
C GLN A 347 11.80 24.31 3.37
N ALA A 348 10.65 24.94 3.13
CA ALA A 348 9.40 24.69 3.85
C ALA A 348 8.33 24.20 2.86
N TYR A 349 7.69 23.08 3.18
CA TYR A 349 6.74 22.40 2.31
C TYR A 349 5.31 22.73 2.77
N LYS A 350 4.85 23.94 2.44
CA LYS A 350 3.54 24.46 2.90
C LYS A 350 2.41 24.29 1.89
N GLU A 351 2.73 24.16 0.61
CA GLU A 351 1.73 24.07 -0.48
C GLU A 351 2.22 23.07 -1.54
N ALA A 352 1.32 22.16 -1.96
CA ALA A 352 1.54 21.25 -3.09
C ALA A 352 1.07 21.88 -4.42
N ASN A 353 1.63 21.42 -5.53
CA ASN A 353 1.10 21.70 -6.85
C ASN A 353 -0.14 20.82 -7.14
N GLU A 354 -0.93 21.22 -8.13
CA GLU A 354 -2.16 20.50 -8.48
C GLU A 354 -1.86 19.02 -8.86
N GLY A 355 -2.68 18.11 -8.34
CA GLY A 355 -2.52 16.66 -8.54
C GLY A 355 -1.50 15.98 -7.61
N PHE A 356 -0.89 16.72 -6.67
CA PHE A 356 0.09 16.20 -5.73
C PHE A 356 -0.36 16.30 -4.27
N ASP A 357 0.02 15.32 -3.46
CA ASP A 357 -0.25 15.27 -2.02
C ASP A 357 0.64 16.29 -1.29
N LEU A 358 0.05 17.06 -0.37
CA LEU A 358 0.83 17.93 0.52
C LEU A 358 1.62 17.10 1.51
N PHE A 359 2.94 17.19 1.46
CA PHE A 359 3.82 16.44 2.34
C PHE A 359 5.04 17.25 2.80
N ASP A 360 5.28 17.28 4.11
CA ASP A 360 6.50 17.87 4.66
C ASP A 360 7.69 16.92 4.50
N TYR A 361 8.47 17.12 3.43
CA TYR A 361 9.64 16.29 3.15
C TYR A 361 10.70 16.37 4.26
N ASN A 362 10.71 17.41 5.09
CA ASN A 362 11.63 17.47 6.23
C ASN A 362 11.42 16.28 7.19
N LYS A 363 10.25 15.65 7.22
CA LYS A 363 9.98 14.43 8.01
C LYS A 363 10.83 13.23 7.60
N VAL A 364 11.12 13.09 6.31
CA VAL A 364 11.80 11.91 5.73
C VAL A 364 13.12 12.22 5.03
N ARG A 365 13.52 13.50 5.00
CA ARG A 365 14.76 13.99 4.37
C ARG A 365 16.01 13.29 4.87
N VAL A 366 16.03 12.90 6.16
CA VAL A 366 17.11 12.11 6.74
C VAL A 366 16.82 10.62 6.53
N CYS A 367 17.69 9.96 5.80
CA CYS A 367 17.71 8.50 5.68
C CYS A 367 18.55 7.92 6.83
N VAL A 368 18.08 6.83 7.44
CA VAL A 368 18.69 6.20 8.61
C VAL A 368 18.81 4.69 8.38
N CYS A 369 20.01 4.13 8.56
CA CYS A 369 20.20 2.70 8.57
C CYS A 369 19.52 2.08 9.81
N PRO A 370 18.64 1.09 9.67
CA PRO A 370 17.92 0.52 10.81
C PRO A 370 18.80 -0.33 11.74
N HIS A 371 19.97 -0.75 11.29
CA HIS A 371 20.88 -1.61 12.03
C HIS A 371 21.90 -0.81 12.87
N CYS A 372 22.65 0.10 12.24
CA CYS A 372 23.69 0.87 12.94
C CYS A 372 23.31 2.33 13.24
N TYR A 373 22.13 2.78 12.80
CA TYR A 373 21.64 4.14 12.95
C TYR A 373 22.52 5.23 12.30
N PHE A 374 23.38 4.85 11.35
CA PHE A 374 24.05 5.82 10.48
C PHE A 374 22.99 6.61 9.70
N ALA A 375 23.08 7.94 9.75
CA ALA A 375 22.05 8.82 9.23
C ALA A 375 22.65 9.90 8.34
N SER A 376 22.01 10.15 7.20
CA SER A 376 22.43 11.21 6.29
C SER A 376 21.32 11.65 5.34
N ILE A 377 21.46 12.87 4.80
CA ILE A 377 20.56 13.41 3.76
C ILE A 377 21.09 13.19 2.34
N LYS A 378 22.36 12.78 2.18
CA LYS A 378 22.96 12.60 0.85
C LYS A 378 22.80 11.16 0.39
N LYS A 379 22.27 10.99 -0.83
CA LYS A 379 22.14 9.68 -1.47
C LYS A 379 23.45 8.90 -1.56
N GLY A 380 24.56 9.59 -1.83
CA GLY A 380 25.87 8.96 -2.05
C GLY A 380 26.49 8.37 -0.79
N HIS A 381 25.87 8.54 0.39
CA HIS A 381 26.32 7.94 1.64
C HIS A 381 25.64 6.59 1.92
N PHE A 382 24.84 6.08 0.98
CA PHE A 382 24.18 4.79 1.05
C PHE A 382 24.43 4.02 -0.24
N LYS A 383 24.44 2.69 -0.13
CA LYS A 383 24.80 1.77 -1.20
C LYS A 383 23.56 1.41 -2.00
N LEU A 384 23.53 1.71 -3.30
CA LEU A 384 22.40 1.36 -4.17
C LEU A 384 22.46 -0.08 -4.67
N ASN A 385 23.67 -0.59 -4.91
CA ASN A 385 23.89 -1.94 -5.39
C ASN A 385 25.25 -2.46 -4.92
N ASP A 386 25.47 -3.77 -5.04
CA ASP A 386 26.67 -4.41 -4.49
C ASP A 386 27.98 -4.07 -5.22
N LYS A 387 27.91 -3.39 -6.37
CA LYS A 387 29.08 -2.97 -7.17
C LYS A 387 29.57 -1.56 -6.83
N GLU A 388 28.79 -0.77 -6.09
CA GLU A 388 29.21 0.58 -5.70
C GLU A 388 30.36 0.54 -4.70
N LYS A 389 31.38 1.37 -4.97
CA LYS A 389 32.50 1.56 -4.06
C LYS A 389 32.09 2.46 -2.90
N THR A 390 32.50 2.09 -1.70
CA THR A 390 32.33 2.92 -0.51
C THR A 390 32.99 4.29 -0.74
N PRO A 391 32.30 5.42 -0.46
CA PRO A 391 32.91 6.74 -0.50
C PRO A 391 34.15 6.79 0.40
N LYS A 392 35.21 7.47 -0.03
CA LYS A 392 36.50 7.51 0.71
C LYS A 392 36.31 7.92 2.16
N GLU A 393 35.43 8.89 2.40
CA GLU A 393 35.12 9.45 3.71
C GLU A 393 34.44 8.44 4.64
N LEU A 394 33.75 7.44 4.07
CA LEU A 394 33.04 6.39 4.80
C LEU A 394 33.83 5.07 4.84
N ASP A 395 34.90 4.96 4.05
CA ASP A 395 35.82 3.82 3.98
C ASP A 395 36.96 3.92 5.02
N ASP A 396 36.69 4.61 6.14
CA ASP A 396 37.60 4.66 7.28
C ASP A 396 37.17 3.62 8.31
N ARG A 397 38.01 2.60 8.50
CA ARG A 397 37.75 1.50 9.43
C ARG A 397 37.64 1.95 10.89
N ARG A 398 38.37 2.98 11.31
CA ARG A 398 38.28 3.53 12.68
C ARG A 398 36.92 4.16 12.90
N PHE A 399 36.44 4.93 11.93
CA PHE A 399 35.10 5.50 11.98
C PHE A 399 34.04 4.40 12.03
N GLN A 400 34.13 3.39 11.15
CA GLN A 400 33.16 2.29 11.13
C GLN A 400 33.12 1.51 12.45
N GLU A 401 34.27 1.15 13.01
CA GLU A 401 34.39 0.43 14.29
C GLU A 401 33.86 1.27 15.46
N GLN A 402 34.22 2.57 15.51
CA GLN A 402 33.70 3.49 16.53
C GLN A 402 32.19 3.69 16.43
N TRP A 403 31.69 3.84 15.20
CA TRP A 403 30.26 4.01 14.96
C TRP A 403 29.52 2.75 15.39
N VAL A 404 29.89 1.57 14.88
CA VAL A 404 29.26 0.30 15.23
C VAL A 404 29.38 -0.01 16.73
N GLY A 405 30.49 0.32 17.37
CA GLY A 405 30.71 0.11 18.81
C GLY A 405 29.83 0.98 19.73
N SER A 406 29.03 1.90 19.20
CA SER A 406 28.16 2.80 19.97
C SER A 406 26.67 2.69 19.59
N ILE A 407 26.26 1.56 19.01
CA ILE A 407 24.89 1.30 18.57
C ILE A 407 23.87 1.45 19.69
N GLU A 408 24.14 0.93 20.90
CA GLU A 408 23.18 0.94 22.01
C GLU A 408 22.79 2.36 22.42
N LYS A 409 23.74 3.31 22.38
CA LYS A 409 23.49 4.73 22.69
C LYS A 409 22.50 5.35 21.70
N ARG A 410 22.69 5.09 20.40
CA ARG A 410 21.79 5.58 19.34
C ARG A 410 20.44 4.86 19.35
N ALA A 411 20.44 3.57 19.69
CA ALA A 411 19.23 2.80 19.87
C ALA A 411 18.40 3.34 21.05
N ALA A 412 19.06 3.75 22.15
CA ALA A 412 18.42 4.37 23.30
C ALA A 412 17.81 5.74 22.96
N LEU A 413 18.48 6.55 22.12
CA LEU A 413 17.93 7.83 21.65
C LEU A 413 16.58 7.66 20.93
N LEU A 414 16.42 6.59 20.15
CA LEU A 414 15.17 6.28 19.44
C LEU A 414 14.10 5.61 20.33
N GLY A 415 14.52 4.96 21.43
CA GLY A 415 13.60 4.32 22.37
C GLY A 415 12.66 3.30 21.71
N GLU A 416 11.36 3.45 21.95
CA GLU A 416 10.29 2.61 21.40
C GLU A 416 10.01 2.90 19.92
N TYR A 417 10.47 4.04 19.40
CA TYR A 417 10.18 4.51 18.04
C TYR A 417 11.18 4.02 16.98
N ARG A 418 12.00 3.00 17.30
CA ARG A 418 13.04 2.47 16.40
C ARG A 418 12.50 2.00 15.05
N LEU A 419 11.28 1.48 15.01
CA LEU A 419 10.67 0.98 13.77
C LEU A 419 10.12 2.11 12.90
N GLU A 420 9.76 3.26 13.49
CA GLU A 420 9.22 4.40 12.75
C GLU A 420 10.20 4.99 11.75
N ILE A 421 11.52 4.84 11.96
CA ILE A 421 12.54 5.38 11.05
C ILE A 421 12.43 4.81 9.63
N LYS A 422 11.78 3.65 9.46
CA LYS A 422 11.55 3.02 8.15
C LYS A 422 10.30 3.57 7.44
N ASP A 423 9.41 4.21 8.18
CA ASP A 423 8.10 4.68 7.71
C ASP A 423 8.19 6.11 7.16
N ILE A 424 7.26 6.46 6.27
CA ILE A 424 6.99 7.82 5.82
C ILE A 424 6.23 8.64 6.89
N GLY A 425 5.42 7.97 7.72
CA GLY A 425 4.55 8.54 8.75
C GLY A 425 5.23 8.81 10.10
N ARG A 426 6.49 9.26 10.09
CA ARG A 426 7.29 9.46 11.32
C ARG A 426 6.65 10.47 12.28
N SER A 427 6.64 10.14 13.57
CA SER A 427 6.24 11.07 14.61
C SER A 427 7.22 12.25 14.73
N ASN A 428 6.75 13.37 15.29
CA ASN A 428 7.55 14.58 15.48
C ASN A 428 8.86 14.31 16.25
N ASN A 429 8.82 13.45 17.27
CA ASN A 429 10.00 13.09 18.05
C ASN A 429 10.97 12.23 17.24
N THR A 430 10.46 11.25 16.48
CA THR A 430 11.27 10.43 15.58
C THR A 430 11.99 11.31 14.57
N VAL A 431 11.30 12.26 13.95
CA VAL A 431 11.92 13.20 13.00
C VAL A 431 13.10 13.94 13.67
N LEU A 432 12.88 14.56 14.82
CA LEU A 432 13.95 15.28 15.53
C LEU A 432 15.14 14.38 15.88
N ASN A 433 14.87 13.16 16.34
CA ASN A 433 15.90 12.17 16.64
C ASN A 433 16.69 11.73 15.40
N THR A 434 16.04 11.59 14.23
CA THR A 434 16.76 11.28 12.99
C THR A 434 17.71 12.41 12.58
N TYR A 435 17.33 13.68 12.76
CA TYR A 435 18.25 14.81 12.54
C TYR A 435 19.41 14.80 13.52
N GLU A 436 19.15 14.48 14.78
CA GLU A 436 20.20 14.36 15.80
C GLU A 436 21.21 13.24 15.45
N LEU A 437 20.74 12.09 14.98
CA LEU A 437 21.62 11.02 14.46
C LEU A 437 22.46 11.50 13.27
N ALA A 438 21.87 12.27 12.35
CA ALA A 438 22.61 12.79 11.19
C ALA A 438 23.62 13.88 11.58
N ILE A 439 23.32 14.68 12.60
CA ILE A 439 24.23 15.67 13.18
C ILE A 439 25.42 14.94 13.79
N GLN A 440 25.18 13.93 14.63
CA GLN A 440 26.25 13.13 15.26
C GLN A 440 27.15 12.46 14.21
N ALA A 441 26.56 11.81 13.19
CA ALA A 441 27.31 11.21 12.10
C ALA A 441 28.18 12.23 11.35
N SER A 442 27.61 13.41 11.07
CA SER A 442 28.33 14.47 10.36
C SER A 442 29.43 15.11 11.22
N GLN A 443 29.23 15.22 12.54
CA GLN A 443 30.24 15.74 13.48
C GLN A 443 31.43 14.79 13.61
N GLU A 444 31.19 13.48 13.73
CA GLU A 444 32.26 12.48 13.80
C GLU A 444 33.09 12.46 12.51
N LEU A 445 32.43 12.49 11.34
CA LEU A 445 33.11 12.56 10.06
C LEU A 445 33.86 13.88 9.87
N ALA A 446 33.30 15.01 10.31
CA ALA A 446 33.98 16.30 10.29
C ALA A 446 35.24 16.32 11.16
N ALA A 447 35.21 15.66 12.32
CA ALA A 447 36.36 15.58 13.22
C ALA A 447 37.44 14.66 12.66
N GLN A 448 37.06 13.50 12.11
CA GLN A 448 37.98 12.52 11.55
C GLN A 448 38.70 13.04 10.29
N TRP A 449 37.99 13.74 9.41
CA TRP A 449 38.50 14.18 8.10
C TRP A 449 38.93 15.65 8.04
N ASP A 450 38.82 16.42 9.13
CA ASP A 450 38.99 17.89 9.15
C ASP A 450 38.26 18.59 7.98
N SER A 451 37.03 18.17 7.70
CA SER A 451 36.29 18.55 6.50
C SER A 451 35.32 19.71 6.75
N ASP A 452 35.56 20.85 6.08
CA ASP A 452 34.66 22.01 6.11
C ASP A 452 33.28 21.66 5.53
N GLN A 453 33.21 20.77 4.54
CA GLN A 453 31.96 20.28 3.96
C GLN A 453 31.07 19.56 4.99
N TRP A 454 31.66 18.69 5.82
CA TRP A 454 30.92 17.99 6.88
C TRP A 454 30.51 18.94 8.01
N ARG A 455 31.36 19.92 8.37
CA ARG A 455 30.99 20.97 9.33
C ARG A 455 29.84 21.83 8.83
N ALA A 456 29.85 22.20 7.54
CA ALA A 456 28.75 22.92 6.90
C ALA A 456 27.45 22.07 6.86
N GLN A 457 27.58 20.75 6.71
CA GLN A 457 26.45 19.81 6.77
C GLN A 457 25.80 19.78 8.16
N VAL A 458 26.60 19.82 9.24
CA VAL A 458 26.09 19.93 10.62
C VAL A 458 25.24 21.19 10.79
N ILE A 459 25.76 22.34 10.38
CA ILE A 459 25.04 23.62 10.44
C ILE A 459 23.73 23.51 9.66
N ASN A 460 23.75 22.97 8.44
CA ASN A 460 22.55 22.79 7.62
C ASN A 460 21.49 21.91 8.31
N LEU A 461 21.89 20.80 8.94
CA LEU A 461 20.99 19.91 9.66
C LEU A 461 20.36 20.60 10.88
N LYS A 462 21.13 21.38 11.64
CA LYS A 462 20.61 22.17 12.77
C LYS A 462 19.61 23.24 12.32
N MET A 463 19.86 23.88 11.18
CA MET A 463 18.93 24.84 10.58
C MET A 463 17.59 24.20 10.18
N HIS A 464 17.62 22.98 9.61
CA HIS A 464 16.38 22.23 9.32
C HIS A 464 15.66 21.79 10.58
N GLN A 465 16.40 21.36 11.61
CA GLN A 465 15.82 20.99 12.90
C GLN A 465 15.15 22.19 13.57
N ALA A 466 15.73 23.39 13.46
CA ALA A 466 15.09 24.64 13.92
C ALA A 466 13.77 24.92 13.20
N GLU A 467 13.72 24.77 11.87
CA GLU A 467 12.48 24.93 11.08
C GLU A 467 11.41 23.91 11.50
N ILE A 468 11.80 22.64 11.72
CA ILE A 468 10.90 21.58 12.20
C ILE A 468 10.34 21.92 13.58
N LEU A 469 11.20 22.31 14.53
CA LEU A 469 10.78 22.70 15.89
C LEU A 469 9.81 23.88 15.86
N TRP A 470 10.06 24.87 15.00
CA TRP A 470 9.16 26.00 14.82
C TRP A 470 7.79 25.55 14.30
N GLY A 471 7.77 24.70 13.26
CA GLY A 471 6.53 24.14 12.71
C GLY A 471 5.73 23.29 13.71
N GLN A 472 6.39 22.76 14.76
CA GLN A 472 5.76 22.03 15.85
C GLN A 472 5.32 22.93 17.03
N GLY A 473 5.50 24.25 16.93
CA GLY A 473 5.17 25.20 18.00
C GLY A 473 6.19 25.28 19.14
N ARG A 474 7.35 24.61 19.02
CA ARG A 474 8.43 24.59 20.02
C ARG A 474 9.40 25.75 19.79
N ASN A 475 8.86 26.97 19.87
CA ASN A 475 9.52 28.19 19.38
C ASN A 475 10.82 28.55 20.11
N GLU A 476 10.91 28.30 21.41
CA GLU A 476 12.12 28.57 22.20
C GLU A 476 13.26 27.62 21.80
N GLU A 477 12.95 26.33 21.66
CA GLU A 477 13.91 25.31 21.23
C GLU A 477 14.37 25.54 19.78
N ALA A 478 13.45 25.95 18.91
CA ALA A 478 13.77 26.33 17.54
C ALA A 478 14.80 27.47 17.49
N GLN A 479 14.63 28.49 18.33
CA GLN A 479 15.56 29.61 18.42
C GLN A 479 16.89 29.20 19.03
N ALA A 480 16.89 28.37 20.07
CA ALA A 480 18.12 27.84 20.66
C ALA A 480 18.92 27.04 19.62
N LYS A 481 18.25 26.19 18.82
CA LYS A 481 18.89 25.40 17.77
C LYS A 481 19.43 26.27 16.62
N LEU A 482 18.71 27.33 16.25
CA LEU A 482 19.19 28.33 15.29
C LEU A 482 20.44 29.03 15.81
N GLN A 483 20.46 29.47 17.07
CA GLN A 483 21.60 30.15 17.67
C GLN A 483 22.84 29.25 17.75
N ASP A 484 22.64 27.96 18.07
CA ASP A 484 23.67 26.94 18.05
C ASP A 484 24.26 26.74 16.64
N ALA A 485 23.40 26.65 15.61
CA ALA A 485 23.83 26.59 14.22
C ALA A 485 24.64 27.83 13.78
N LEU A 486 24.21 29.03 14.17
CA LEU A 486 24.92 30.28 13.86
C LEU A 486 26.27 30.37 14.57
N THR A 487 26.37 29.87 15.81
CA THR A 487 27.62 29.84 16.57
C THR A 487 28.64 28.92 15.90
N GLU A 488 28.22 27.75 15.42
CA GLU A 488 29.08 26.87 14.63
C GLU A 488 29.44 27.47 13.27
N ALA A 489 28.50 28.16 12.62
CA ALA A 489 28.75 28.88 11.37
C ALA A 489 29.81 29.97 11.53
N GLU A 490 29.79 30.73 12.62
CA GLU A 490 30.79 31.77 12.91
C GLU A 490 32.19 31.16 13.12
N ARG A 491 32.28 30.04 13.85
CA ARG A 491 33.53 29.30 14.04
C ARG A 491 34.10 28.76 12.72
N LEU A 492 33.24 28.20 11.88
CA LEU A 492 33.65 27.65 10.58
C LEU A 492 34.01 28.78 9.61
N PHE A 493 33.25 29.87 9.57
CA PHE A 493 33.50 31.02 8.71
C PHE A 493 34.91 31.60 8.89
N VAL A 494 35.37 31.72 10.14
CA VAL A 494 36.72 32.23 10.46
C VAL A 494 37.84 31.26 10.08
N LYS A 495 37.57 29.95 10.13
CA LYS A 495 38.59 28.89 9.93
C LYS A 495 38.55 28.24 8.55
N SER A 496 37.51 28.52 7.75
CA SER A 496 37.23 27.86 6.48
C SER A 496 38.40 28.03 5.54
N LYS A 497 38.88 26.92 4.98
CA LYS A 497 39.92 26.93 3.94
C LYS A 497 39.30 27.13 2.55
N GLU A 498 38.00 26.86 2.42
CA GLU A 498 37.25 26.96 1.18
C GLU A 498 36.50 28.30 1.08
N ASN A 499 36.74 29.05 0.00
CA ASN A 499 36.07 30.33 -0.25
C ASN A 499 34.55 30.17 -0.40
N THR A 500 34.10 29.15 -1.13
CA THR A 500 32.67 28.88 -1.40
C THR A 500 31.89 28.62 -0.11
N THR A 501 32.49 27.84 0.81
CA THR A 501 31.96 27.63 2.16
C THR A 501 31.90 28.94 2.94
N ALA A 502 32.96 29.75 2.90
CA ALA A 502 32.98 31.06 3.56
C ALA A 502 31.88 32.01 3.03
N PHE A 503 31.64 32.08 1.72
CA PHE A 503 30.58 32.92 1.13
C PHE A 503 29.19 32.50 1.60
N ARG A 504 28.91 31.18 1.59
CA ARG A 504 27.63 30.65 2.06
C ARG A 504 27.39 30.96 3.53
N LEU A 505 28.42 30.78 4.36
CA LEU A 505 28.34 31.05 5.81
C LEU A 505 28.24 32.56 6.09
N GLY A 506 28.97 33.40 5.37
CA GLY A 506 28.87 34.86 5.50
C GLY A 506 27.45 35.36 5.22
N ARG A 507 26.80 34.85 4.18
CA ARG A 507 25.38 35.15 3.89
C ARG A 507 24.46 34.67 5.01
N LEU A 508 24.68 33.45 5.52
CA LEU A 508 23.89 32.90 6.63
C LEU A 508 24.04 33.73 7.90
N LEU A 509 25.27 34.14 8.23
CA LEU A 509 25.60 34.92 9.42
C LEU A 509 25.05 36.35 9.33
N LEU A 510 25.09 36.98 8.16
CA LEU A 510 24.42 38.27 7.94
C LEU A 510 22.91 38.16 8.21
N MET A 511 22.26 37.12 7.68
CA MET A 511 20.83 36.89 7.94
C MET A 511 20.54 36.61 9.41
N GLY A 512 21.41 35.87 10.09
CA GLY A 512 21.31 35.65 11.54
C GLY A 512 21.44 36.96 12.33
N ALA A 513 22.43 37.79 11.99
CA ALA A 513 22.64 39.09 12.61
C ALA A 513 21.43 40.02 12.41
N LEU A 514 20.83 40.03 11.21
CA LEU A 514 19.61 40.77 10.92
C LEU A 514 18.42 40.26 11.74
N TYR A 515 18.22 38.94 11.76
CA TYR A 515 17.13 38.31 12.52
C TYR A 515 17.17 38.66 14.01
N PHE A 516 18.36 38.57 14.62
CA PHE A 516 18.59 38.89 16.03
C PHE A 516 18.94 40.36 16.29
N THR A 517 18.82 41.24 15.29
CA THR A 517 19.05 42.68 15.41
C THR A 517 20.42 43.06 16.02
N SER A 518 21.48 42.32 15.71
CA SER A 518 22.84 42.54 16.23
C SER A 518 23.62 43.54 15.37
N SER A 519 23.54 44.84 15.68
CA SER A 519 24.08 45.95 14.86
C SER A 519 25.55 45.76 14.46
N ASP A 520 26.39 45.37 15.40
CA ASP A 520 27.84 45.30 15.20
C ASP A 520 28.21 44.17 14.24
N LYS A 521 27.52 43.02 14.37
CA LYS A 521 27.71 41.84 13.51
C LYS A 521 27.17 42.06 12.10
N MET A 522 26.06 42.79 11.95
CA MET A 522 25.49 43.09 10.63
C MET A 522 26.50 43.80 9.72
N GLY A 523 27.12 44.88 10.24
CA GLY A 523 28.12 45.64 9.50
C GLY A 523 29.35 44.79 9.15
N GLN A 524 29.84 44.00 10.10
CA GLN A 524 31.00 43.11 9.90
C GLN A 524 30.81 42.14 8.73
N TYR A 525 29.69 41.42 8.69
CA TYR A 525 29.46 40.41 7.65
C TYR A 525 29.18 41.03 6.28
N TYR A 526 28.53 42.20 6.23
CA TYR A 526 28.36 42.92 4.97
C TYR A 526 29.68 43.47 4.43
N GLU A 527 30.51 44.04 5.31
CA GLU A 527 31.81 44.58 4.92
C GLU A 527 32.75 43.49 4.41
N PHE A 528 32.71 42.28 4.96
CA PHE A 528 33.42 41.12 4.41
C PHE A 528 33.18 40.96 2.90
N PHE A 529 31.92 41.02 2.44
CA PHE A 529 31.61 40.89 1.01
C PHE A 529 32.13 42.08 0.19
N ARG A 530 32.11 43.30 0.74
CA ARG A 530 32.65 44.49 0.07
C ARG A 530 34.17 44.41 -0.08
N THR A 531 34.88 44.19 1.03
CA THR A 531 36.34 44.07 1.03
C THR A 531 36.78 42.91 0.14
N PHE A 532 36.11 41.76 0.21
CA PHE A 532 36.46 40.60 -0.62
C PHE A 532 36.30 40.90 -2.13
N LYS A 533 35.25 41.63 -2.52
CA LYS A 533 35.03 42.05 -3.91
C LYS A 533 36.17 42.91 -4.44
N ASP A 534 36.63 43.86 -3.63
CA ASP A 534 37.63 44.84 -4.04
C ASP A 534 39.06 44.24 -4.05
N GLU A 535 39.37 43.38 -3.07
CA GLU A 535 40.73 42.89 -2.86
C GLU A 535 41.02 41.52 -3.50
N ARG A 536 40.05 40.59 -3.54
CA ARG A 536 40.32 39.16 -3.80
C ARG A 536 39.51 38.56 -4.93
N ALA A 537 38.32 39.09 -5.24
CA ALA A 537 37.41 38.48 -6.20
C ALA A 537 37.97 38.34 -7.63
N LYS A 538 38.90 39.21 -8.05
CA LYS A 538 39.55 39.12 -9.38
C LYS A 538 40.55 37.97 -9.50
N GLY A 539 41.06 37.45 -8.38
CA GLY A 539 42.06 36.38 -8.35
C GLY A 539 41.47 34.97 -8.23
N LEU A 540 40.13 34.85 -8.18
CA LEU A 540 39.46 33.57 -8.04
C LEU A 540 39.36 32.81 -9.37
N PRO A 541 39.30 31.46 -9.33
CA PRO A 541 38.83 30.67 -10.48
C PRO A 541 37.44 31.12 -10.94
N ASN A 542 37.15 31.00 -12.24
CA ASN A 542 35.89 31.47 -12.83
C ASN A 542 34.62 30.96 -12.12
N GLU A 543 34.61 29.70 -11.68
CA GLU A 543 33.46 29.11 -10.97
C GLU A 543 33.26 29.74 -9.58
N GLU A 544 34.32 29.90 -8.80
CA GLU A 544 34.27 30.55 -7.48
C GLU A 544 33.92 32.04 -7.60
N GLN A 545 34.42 32.71 -8.63
CA GLN A 545 34.10 34.10 -8.90
C GLN A 545 32.61 34.28 -9.24
N ALA A 546 32.05 33.40 -10.08
CA ALA A 546 30.63 33.43 -10.40
C ALA A 546 29.76 33.16 -9.16
N GLU A 547 30.14 32.19 -8.31
CA GLU A 547 29.44 31.91 -7.06
C GLU A 547 29.53 33.09 -6.09
N PHE A 548 30.71 33.71 -5.94
CA PHE A 548 30.90 34.91 -5.13
C PHE A 548 30.00 36.06 -5.60
N MET A 549 30.01 36.37 -6.90
CA MET A 549 29.21 37.47 -7.44
C MET A 549 27.71 37.26 -7.22
N ARG A 550 27.23 36.01 -7.31
CA ARG A 550 25.85 35.66 -6.97
C ARG A 550 25.53 36.00 -5.50
N TYR A 551 26.37 35.57 -4.57
CA TYR A 551 26.19 35.87 -3.15
C TYR A 551 26.34 37.37 -2.84
N PHE A 552 27.28 38.06 -3.49
CA PHE A 552 27.47 39.50 -3.34
C PHE A 552 26.21 40.28 -3.74
N THR A 553 25.61 39.94 -4.88
CA THR A 553 24.34 40.53 -5.32
C THR A 553 23.20 40.20 -4.37
N GLU A 554 23.09 38.94 -3.90
CA GLU A 554 22.06 38.53 -2.93
C GLU A 554 22.20 39.33 -1.61
N VAL A 555 23.42 39.45 -1.09
CA VAL A 555 23.74 40.16 0.15
C VAL A 555 23.46 41.66 0.01
N GLY A 556 23.78 42.28 -1.13
CA GLY A 556 23.40 43.67 -1.41
C GLY A 556 21.88 43.88 -1.34
N ASN A 557 21.10 43.02 -2.01
CA ASN A 557 19.64 43.07 -1.98
C ASN A 557 19.06 42.86 -0.57
N ILE A 558 19.68 41.97 0.22
CA ILE A 558 19.33 41.75 1.62
C ILE A 558 19.60 43.02 2.43
N TRP A 559 20.77 43.64 2.26
CA TRP A 559 21.20 44.82 3.00
C TRP A 559 20.29 46.04 2.76
N ASP A 560 19.90 46.26 1.51
CA ASP A 560 18.98 47.34 1.12
C ASP A 560 17.58 47.17 1.73
N ARG A 561 17.20 45.92 2.04
CA ARG A 561 15.90 45.54 2.60
C ARG A 561 16.00 45.03 4.04
N ARG A 562 17.09 45.34 4.74
CA ARG A 562 17.44 44.80 6.08
C ARG A 562 16.32 44.90 7.11
N GLU A 563 15.55 45.99 7.06
CA GLU A 563 14.43 46.27 7.95
C GLU A 563 13.36 45.15 7.93
N LEU A 564 13.24 44.40 6.82
CA LEU A 564 12.25 43.34 6.63
C LEU A 564 12.65 41.99 7.27
N TYR A 565 13.89 41.85 7.72
CA TYR A 565 14.44 40.58 8.19
C TYR A 565 14.57 40.49 9.71
N ALA A 566 14.21 41.54 10.45
CA ALA A 566 14.16 41.50 11.90
C ALA A 566 13.09 40.51 12.39
N LYS A 567 13.36 39.80 13.49
CA LYS A 567 12.45 38.79 14.07
C LYS A 567 11.00 39.26 14.22
N ALA A 568 10.78 40.52 14.61
CA ALA A 568 9.43 41.10 14.79
C ALA A 568 8.62 41.19 13.47
N GLU A 569 9.32 41.27 12.34
CA GLU A 569 8.74 41.45 11.01
C GLU A 569 8.37 40.12 10.33
N LEU A 570 8.73 39.00 10.95
CA LEU A 570 8.62 37.66 10.40
C LEU A 570 7.52 36.85 11.12
N ASP A 571 7.02 35.83 10.42
CA ASP A 571 6.27 34.72 11.01
C ASP A 571 7.22 33.53 11.15
N GLY A 572 7.82 33.41 12.33
CA GLY A 572 8.96 32.53 12.57
C GLY A 572 10.17 32.93 11.77
N PHE A 573 10.57 32.07 10.83
CA PHE A 573 11.67 32.30 9.90
C PHE A 573 11.19 32.75 8.51
N HIS A 574 9.91 33.08 8.35
CA HIS A 574 9.29 33.42 7.06
C HIS A 574 8.84 34.87 6.99
N ILE A 575 8.97 35.50 5.82
CA ILE A 575 8.44 36.85 5.59
C ILE A 575 6.91 36.80 5.57
N LYS A 576 6.24 37.68 6.31
CA LYS A 576 4.77 37.78 6.37
C LYS A 576 4.19 38.09 4.97
N LYS A 577 3.25 37.26 4.49
CA LYS A 577 2.66 37.35 3.12
C LYS A 577 2.13 38.77 2.77
N PHE A 578 1.62 39.53 3.75
CA PHE A 578 1.03 40.86 3.53
C PHE A 578 2.00 41.96 3.09
N LYS A 579 3.31 41.84 3.32
CA LYS A 579 4.28 42.86 2.87
C LYS A 579 4.77 42.67 1.43
N ARG A 580 4.47 41.53 0.80
CA ARG A 580 4.91 41.21 -0.57
C ARG A 580 4.04 41.89 -1.63
N ALA A 581 2.73 41.98 -1.39
CA ALA A 581 1.77 42.61 -2.31
C ALA A 581 1.97 44.13 -2.48
N LYS A 582 2.49 44.83 -1.46
CA LYS A 582 2.67 46.29 -1.52
C LYS A 582 3.84 46.78 -2.40
N LYS A 583 4.64 45.87 -2.97
CA LYS A 583 5.86 46.23 -3.72
C LYS A 583 5.95 45.64 -5.13
N GLU A 584 4.93 44.90 -5.56
CA GLU A 584 4.77 44.54 -6.98
C GLU A 584 3.88 45.57 -7.72
N GLU A 585 3.37 46.59 -7.00
CA GLU A 585 2.57 47.71 -7.52
C GLU A 585 3.28 49.08 -7.43
N GLU A 586 4.56 49.12 -7.04
CA GLU A 586 5.46 50.30 -7.11
C GLU A 586 6.70 49.95 -7.93
#